data_AF-A0A8G2BV78-F1
#
_entry.id   AF-A0A8G2BV78-F1
#
_cell.length_a   1.000
_cell.length_b   1.000
_cell.length_c   1.000
_cell.angle_alpha   90.00
_cell.angle_beta   90.00
_cell.angle_gamma   90.00
#
_symmetry.space_group_name_H-M   'P 1'
#
loop_
_entity.id
_entity.type
_entity.pdbx_description
1 polymer ?
#
loop_
_entity_poly.entity_id
_entity_poly.type
_entity_poly.pdbx_seq_one_letter_code
_entity_poly.pdbx_strand_id
1 'polypeptide(L)'
;MADRRKNMEFGILAALVLLVAGRFRDLQLSAVIIIVLLITLLFPKLFTPFTWLWFRLGEILNVVVTKILLLLIFCIVVTPVGLLRRILGKDALCLRKFKKDTGSVFVVRNKLYEASDLEKQY
;
A
#
# COMPACT_ATOMS: atom_id res chain seq x y z
N MET A 1 13.06 -7.19 -18.49
CA MET A 1 13.97 -8.34 -18.28
C MET A 1 13.82 -8.80 -16.84
N ALA A 2 13.19 -9.94 -16.59
CA ALA A 2 13.06 -10.46 -15.22
C ALA A 2 14.45 -10.86 -14.69
N ASP A 3 14.83 -10.27 -13.56
CA ASP A 3 16.13 -10.46 -12.94
C ASP A 3 16.39 -11.96 -12.63
N ARG A 4 17.61 -12.43 -12.87
CA ARG A 4 18.00 -13.83 -12.69
C ARG A 4 17.77 -14.29 -11.25
N ARG A 5 17.90 -13.38 -10.27
CA ARG A 5 17.63 -13.66 -8.85
C ARG A 5 16.16 -13.95 -8.57
N LYS A 6 15.22 -13.19 -9.15
CA LYS A 6 13.78 -13.41 -8.97
C LYS A 6 13.33 -14.80 -9.45
N ASN A 7 13.91 -15.28 -10.54
CA ASN A 7 13.62 -16.63 -11.06
C ASN A 7 14.20 -17.72 -10.14
N MET A 8 15.36 -17.48 -9.52
CA MET A 8 15.98 -18.41 -8.57
C MET A 8 15.21 -18.46 -7.25
N GLU A 9 14.79 -17.31 -6.72
CA GLU A 9 13.95 -17.21 -5.52
C GLU A 9 12.62 -17.95 -5.71
N PHE A 10 11.96 -17.75 -6.86
CA PHE A 10 10.73 -18.48 -7.19
C PHE A 10 10.97 -19.99 -7.31
N GLY A 11 12.08 -20.41 -7.92
CA GLY A 11 12.47 -21.82 -8.00
C GLY A 11 12.71 -22.46 -6.63
N ILE A 12 13.36 -21.74 -5.71
CA ILE A 12 13.58 -22.19 -4.32
C ILE A 12 12.24 -22.28 -3.57
N LEU A 13 11.37 -21.28 -3.71
CA LEU A 13 10.05 -21.26 -3.08
C LEU A 13 9.17 -22.43 -3.57
N ALA A 14 9.15 -22.66 -4.88
CA ALA A 14 8.43 -23.79 -5.47
C ALA A 14 8.99 -25.13 -4.99
N ALA A 15 10.32 -25.28 -4.93
CA ALA A 15 10.96 -26.48 -4.41
C ALA A 15 10.61 -26.73 -2.92
N LEU A 16 10.60 -25.69 -2.10
CA LEU A 16 10.24 -25.77 -0.68
C LEU A 16 8.76 -26.15 -0.49
N VAL A 17 7.85 -25.54 -1.23
CA VAL A 17 6.41 -25.88 -1.21
C VAL A 17 6.20 -27.33 -1.63
N LEU A 18 6.88 -27.80 -2.68
CA LEU A 18 6.79 -29.17 -3.16
C LEU A 18 7.33 -30.19 -2.15
N LEU A 19 8.41 -29.86 -1.44
CA LEU A 19 9.00 -30.68 -0.38
C LEU A 19 8.03 -30.83 0.80
N VAL A 20 7.43 -29.72 1.24
CA VAL A 20 6.42 -29.74 2.31
C VAL A 20 5.18 -30.54 1.87
N ALA A 21 4.67 -30.30 0.66
CA ALA A 21 3.51 -31.03 0.12
C ALA A 21 3.79 -32.54 -0.05
N GLY A 22 4.99 -32.92 -0.46
CA GLY A 22 5.41 -34.32 -0.59
C GLY A 22 5.50 -35.05 0.76
N ARG A 23 5.79 -34.33 1.85
CA ARG A 23 5.84 -34.89 3.21
C ARG A 23 4.47 -35.24 3.77
N PHE A 24 3.40 -34.61 3.29
CA PHE A 24 2.03 -34.84 3.71
C PHE A 24 1.33 -36.00 3.00
N ARG A 25 1.89 -36.52 1.89
CA ARG A 25 1.16 -37.43 0.97
C ARG A 25 1.68 -38.87 0.90
N ASP A 26 2.43 -39.31 1.90
CA ASP A 26 2.99 -40.66 2.11
C ASP A 26 3.32 -41.48 0.83
N LEU A 27 4.60 -41.41 0.44
CA LEU A 27 5.38 -42.33 -0.42
C LEU A 27 4.67 -43.03 -1.60
N GLN A 28 4.90 -42.47 -2.80
CA GLN A 28 5.21 -43.19 -4.07
C GLN A 28 5.64 -42.22 -5.20
N LEU A 29 5.46 -40.90 -5.03
CA LEU A 29 5.83 -39.87 -6.03
C LEU A 29 7.16 -39.14 -5.76
N SER A 30 7.98 -39.60 -4.82
CA SER A 30 9.27 -38.96 -4.48
C SER A 30 10.19 -38.80 -5.70
N ALA A 31 10.22 -39.79 -6.60
CA ALA A 31 10.98 -39.73 -7.84
C ALA A 31 10.46 -38.64 -8.80
N VAL A 32 9.14 -38.48 -8.93
CA VAL A 32 8.52 -37.44 -9.79
C VAL A 32 8.83 -36.05 -9.23
N ILE A 33 8.78 -35.90 -7.89
CA ILE A 33 9.12 -34.66 -7.21
C ILE A 33 10.59 -34.29 -7.43
N ILE A 34 11.51 -35.27 -7.32
CA ILE A 34 12.94 -35.06 -7.57
C ILE A 34 13.19 -34.69 -9.04
N ILE A 35 12.53 -35.36 -9.99
CA ILE A 35 12.65 -35.06 -11.43
C ILE A 35 12.14 -33.65 -11.75
N VAL A 36 10.98 -33.26 -11.20
CA VAL A 36 10.43 -31.91 -11.36
C VAL A 36 11.35 -30.86 -10.74
N LEU A 37 11.90 -31.13 -9.55
CA LEU A 37 12.87 -30.26 -8.88
C LEU A 37 14.15 -30.10 -9.71
N LEU A 38 14.64 -31.19 -10.29
CA LEU A 38 15.81 -31.19 -11.17
C LEU A 38 15.54 -30.37 -12.44
N ILE A 39 14.36 -30.52 -13.06
CA ILE A 39 13.92 -29.72 -14.22
C ILE A 39 13.79 -28.23 -13.85
N THR A 40 13.23 -27.91 -12.69
CA THR A 40 13.15 -26.54 -12.17
C THR A 40 14.53 -25.92 -11.93
N LEU A 41 15.51 -26.72 -11.49
CA LEU A 41 16.88 -26.26 -11.24
C LEU A 41 17.71 -26.10 -12.53
N LEU A 42 17.55 -27.02 -13.49
CA LEU A 42 18.27 -26.99 -14.78
C LEU A 42 17.68 -26.00 -15.78
N PHE A 43 16.37 -25.81 -15.78
CA PHE A 43 15.67 -24.91 -16.71
C PHE A 43 14.83 -23.85 -15.98
N PRO A 44 15.44 -22.98 -15.15
CA PRO A 44 14.72 -21.87 -14.51
C PRO A 44 14.18 -20.87 -15.55
N LYS A 45 14.75 -20.88 -16.76
CA LYS A 45 14.27 -20.09 -17.90
C LYS A 45 12.87 -20.49 -18.36
N LEU A 46 12.44 -21.73 -18.18
CA LEU A 46 11.11 -22.18 -18.60
C LEU A 46 10.00 -21.55 -17.73
N PHE A 47 10.33 -21.21 -16.48
CA PHE A 47 9.42 -20.55 -15.55
C PHE A 47 9.42 -19.02 -15.69
N THR A 48 10.33 -18.44 -16.47
CA THR A 48 10.41 -16.98 -16.65
C THR A 48 9.12 -16.30 -17.14
N PRO A 49 8.36 -16.81 -18.13
CA PRO A 49 7.12 -16.16 -18.54
C PRO A 49 6.04 -16.23 -17.44
N PHE A 50 6.00 -17.33 -16.70
CA PHE A 50 5.05 -17.53 -15.61
C PHE A 50 5.35 -16.64 -14.40
N THR A 51 6.62 -16.61 -13.98
CA THR A 51 7.09 -15.73 -12.91
C THR A 51 6.86 -14.26 -13.27
N TRP A 52 7.11 -13.87 -14.52
CA TRP A 52 6.83 -12.52 -14.99
C TRP A 52 5.34 -12.18 -14.93
N LEU A 53 4.45 -13.07 -15.39
CA LEU A 53 3.01 -12.86 -15.30
C LEU A 53 2.54 -12.76 -13.84
N TRP A 54 3.02 -13.65 -12.98
CA TRP A 54 2.69 -13.68 -11.56
C TRP A 54 3.11 -12.39 -10.84
N PHE A 55 4.35 -11.94 -11.03
CA PHE A 55 4.82 -10.69 -10.44
C PHE A 55 4.05 -9.49 -10.98
N ARG A 56 3.73 -9.47 -12.28
CA ARG A 56 2.98 -8.37 -12.89
C ARG A 56 1.54 -8.29 -12.37
N LEU A 57 0.91 -9.43 -12.14
CA LEU A 57 -0.38 -9.49 -11.45
C LEU A 57 -0.25 -8.97 -10.01
N GLY A 58 0.80 -9.37 -9.30
CA GLY A 58 1.08 -8.88 -7.94
C GLY A 58 1.26 -7.36 -7.89
N GLU A 59 1.96 -6.76 -8.86
CA GLU A 59 2.15 -5.31 -8.97
C GLU A 59 0.82 -4.59 -9.21
N ILE A 60 0.00 -5.07 -10.15
CA ILE A 60 -1.33 -4.50 -10.41
C ILE A 60 -2.20 -4.59 -9.16
N LEU A 61 -2.21 -5.75 -8.51
CA LEU A 61 -2.96 -5.95 -7.27
C LEU A 61 -2.47 -5.01 -6.17
N ASN A 62 -1.17 -4.79 -6.04
CA ASN A 62 -0.60 -3.89 -5.05
C ASN A 62 -1.07 -2.44 -5.25
N VAL A 63 -1.09 -1.96 -6.49
CA VAL A 63 -1.60 -0.62 -6.82
C VAL A 63 -3.07 -0.49 -6.43
N VAL A 64 -3.88 -1.50 -6.75
CA VAL A 64 -5.31 -1.53 -6.39
C VAL A 64 -5.49 -1.56 -4.88
N VAL A 65 -4.77 -2.42 -4.17
CA VAL A 65 -4.83 -2.56 -2.71
C VAL A 65 -4.40 -1.27 -2.03
N THR A 66 -3.32 -0.62 -2.49
CA THR A 66 -2.87 0.66 -1.92
C THR A 66 -3.95 1.74 -2.03
N LYS A 67 -4.62 1.83 -3.19
CA LYS A 67 -5.70 2.79 -3.40
C LYS A 67 -6.93 2.48 -2.54
N ILE A 68 -7.30 1.21 -2.44
CA ILE A 68 -8.41 0.75 -1.59
C ILE A 68 -8.10 1.02 -0.12
N LEU A 69 -6.88 0.70 0.33
CA LEU A 69 -6.45 0.91 1.71
C LEU A 69 -6.50 2.39 2.08
N LEU A 70 -5.98 3.27 1.21
CA LEU A 70 -6.07 4.72 1.42
C LEU A 70 -7.51 5.20 1.54
N LEU A 71 -8.39 4.73 0.64
CA LEU A 71 -9.81 5.07 0.67
C LEU A 71 -10.48 4.56 1.93
N LEU A 72 -10.15 3.35 2.36
CA LEU A 72 -10.70 2.71 3.54
C LEU A 72 -10.25 3.43 4.83
N ILE A 73 -8.97 3.77 4.94
CA ILE A 73 -8.44 4.58 6.05
C ILE A 73 -9.10 5.95 6.07
N PHE A 74 -9.24 6.60 4.91
CA PHE A 74 -9.93 7.89 4.82
C PHE A 74 -11.37 7.77 5.33
N CYS A 75 -12.11 6.75 4.88
CA CYS A 75 -13.51 6.56 5.26
C CYS A 75 -13.69 6.18 6.74
N ILE A 76 -12.79 5.36 7.30
CA ILE A 76 -12.91 4.83 8.67
C ILE A 76 -12.31 5.77 9.72
N VAL A 77 -11.29 6.56 9.36
CA VAL A 77 -10.59 7.43 10.33
C VAL A 77 -10.87 8.88 10.03
N VAL A 78 -10.54 9.36 8.82
CA VAL A 78 -10.59 10.79 8.50
C VAL A 78 -12.03 11.30 8.45
N THR A 79 -12.93 10.58 7.77
CA THR A 79 -14.34 10.95 7.63
C THR A 79 -15.07 11.05 8.98
N PRO A 80 -15.01 10.06 9.89
CA PRO A 80 -15.68 10.20 11.18
C PRO A 80 -15.02 11.24 12.07
N VAL A 81 -13.70 11.43 12.02
CA VAL A 81 -13.04 12.54 12.75
C VAL A 81 -13.55 13.90 12.23
N GLY A 82 -13.67 14.07 10.92
CA GLY A 82 -14.26 15.26 10.31
C GLY A 82 -15.73 15.46 10.66
N LEU A 83 -16.52 14.38 10.69
CA LEU A 83 -17.92 14.40 11.06
C LEU A 83 -18.12 14.72 12.55
N LEU A 84 -17.36 14.09 13.43
CA LEU A 84 -17.31 14.40 14.86
C LEU A 84 -16.99 15.89 15.07
N ARG A 85 -15.96 16.39 14.40
CA ARG A 85 -15.58 17.81 14.45
C ARG A 85 -16.72 18.73 14.00
N ARG A 86 -17.48 18.33 12.98
CA ARG A 86 -18.66 19.06 12.48
C ARG A 86 -19.82 19.04 13.47
N ILE A 87 -20.06 17.92 14.16
CA ILE A 87 -21.08 17.79 15.21
C ILE A 87 -20.70 18.63 16.44
N LEU A 88 -19.42 18.64 16.82
CA LEU A 88 -18.89 19.45 17.92
C LEU A 88 -18.92 20.98 17.63
N GLY A 89 -19.44 21.40 16.47
CA GLY A 89 -19.60 22.82 16.12
C GLY A 89 -18.29 23.55 15.82
N LYS A 90 -17.16 22.83 15.70
CA LYS A 90 -15.84 23.41 15.41
C LYS A 90 -15.72 23.73 13.92
N ASP A 91 -16.31 24.86 13.52
CA ASP A 91 -16.23 25.39 12.16
C ASP A 91 -14.99 26.29 11.99
N ALA A 92 -13.79 25.69 11.87
CA ALA A 92 -12.57 26.52 11.69
C ALA A 92 -12.53 27.32 10.38
N LEU A 93 -13.31 26.91 9.37
CA LEU A 93 -13.35 27.62 8.10
C LEU A 93 -14.51 28.62 8.04
N CYS A 94 -15.27 28.77 9.13
CA CYS A 94 -16.47 29.61 9.21
C CYS A 94 -17.40 29.45 7.99
N LEU A 95 -17.49 28.23 7.45
CA LEU A 95 -18.21 27.92 6.20
C LEU A 95 -19.69 28.29 6.29
N ARG A 96 -20.26 28.28 7.50
CA ARG A 96 -21.65 28.69 7.73
C ARG A 96 -21.89 30.19 7.50
N LYS A 97 -20.88 31.02 7.72
CA LYS A 97 -20.94 32.50 7.55
C LYS A 97 -20.47 32.95 6.17
N PHE A 98 -19.69 32.10 5.49
CA PHE A 98 -19.19 32.38 4.15
C PHE A 98 -20.34 32.63 3.17
N LYS A 99 -20.36 33.80 2.52
CA LYS A 99 -21.35 34.24 1.52
C LYS A 99 -22.80 34.47 1.98
N LYS A 100 -23.13 34.26 3.26
CA LYS A 100 -24.49 34.52 3.78
C LYS A 100 -24.66 35.92 4.37
N ASP A 101 -23.55 36.58 4.69
CA ASP A 101 -23.51 37.91 5.30
C ASP A 101 -22.72 38.86 4.39
N THR A 102 -22.90 40.17 4.55
CA THR A 102 -22.15 41.21 3.85
C THR A 102 -20.75 41.41 4.44
N GLY A 103 -20.48 40.86 5.63
CA GLY A 103 -19.20 40.93 6.32
C GLY A 103 -18.14 39.90 5.89
N SER A 104 -16.86 40.23 6.12
CA SER A 104 -15.73 39.33 5.88
C SER A 104 -15.65 38.20 6.91
N VAL A 105 -15.38 36.97 6.47
CA VAL A 105 -15.11 35.81 7.36
C VAL A 105 -13.68 35.79 7.91
N PHE A 106 -12.81 36.68 7.41
CA PHE A 106 -11.45 36.79 7.90
C PHE A 106 -11.44 37.38 9.31
N VAL A 107 -10.67 36.75 10.20
CA VAL A 107 -10.45 37.26 11.55
C VAL A 107 -9.48 38.43 11.47
N VAL A 108 -9.96 39.64 11.79
CA VAL A 108 -9.11 40.84 11.87
C VAL A 108 -8.13 40.67 13.03
N ARG A 109 -6.85 40.60 12.72
CA ARG A 109 -5.75 40.51 13.69
C ARG A 109 -5.21 41.92 13.92
N ASN A 110 -5.78 42.64 14.88
CA ASN A 110 -5.24 43.93 15.34
C ASN A 110 -4.06 43.69 16.30
N LYS A 111 -2.98 43.07 15.80
CA LYS A 111 -1.73 42.95 16.54
C LYS A 111 -0.84 44.14 16.17
N LEU A 112 -0.41 44.91 17.17
CA LEU A 112 0.66 45.89 17.01
C LEU A 112 1.97 45.09 16.91
N TYR A 113 2.62 45.19 15.75
CA TYR A 113 3.87 44.48 15.49
C TYR A 113 5.02 45.21 16.21
N GLU A 114 5.75 44.47 17.02
CA GLU A 114 6.97 44.96 17.69
C GLU A 114 8.22 44.46 16.95
N ALA A 115 9.35 45.14 17.11
CA ALA A 115 10.62 44.75 16.47
C ALA A 115 11.04 43.31 16.84
N SER A 116 10.71 42.88 18.06
CA SER A 116 10.93 41.54 18.59
C SER A 116 10.15 40.44 17.85
N ASP A 117 8.99 40.75 17.24
CA ASP A 117 8.22 39.79 16.43
C ASP A 117 8.89 39.54 15.07
N LEU A 118 9.70 40.48 14.58
CA LEU A 118 10.42 40.35 13.31
C LEU A 118 11.73 39.57 13.46
N GLU A 119 12.31 39.55 14.67
CA GLU A 119 13.52 38.79 14.96
C GLU A 119 13.29 37.27 15.02
N LYS A 120 12.04 36.82 15.21
CA LYS A 120 11.64 35.41 15.22
C LYS A 120 10.55 35.13 14.18
N GLN A 121 10.91 35.31 12.91
CA GLN A 121 10.01 35.05 11.79
C GLN A 121 9.72 33.56 11.51
N TYR A 122 10.45 32.62 12.14
CA TYR A 122 10.35 31.18 11.91
C TYR A 122 10.17 30.40 13.21
#